data_AF-A0A2I6QIY8-F1
#
_entry.id   AF-A0A2I6QIY8-F1
#
_cell.length_a   1.000
_cell.length_b   1.000
_cell.length_c   1.000
_cell.angle_alpha   90.00
_cell.angle_beta   90.00
_cell.angle_gamma   90.00
#
_symmetry.space_group_name_H-M   'P 1'
#
loop_
_entity.id
_entity.type
_entity.pdbx_description
1 polymer ?
#
loop_
_entity_poly.entity_id
_entity_poly.type
_entity_poly.pdbx_seq_one_letter_code
_entity_poly.pdbx_strand_id
1 'polypeptide(L)'
;MKFVLCSLCVLVCLTSFTYAGVFIHAPAPNSNVSTTVQYVAKAQTSCSKGIAAMGIYTAPGKLVYIVHSSSLNTLLKFGAGTYNTVVQEWDNCGWTSKANVTIHVGSSSGGGGGGSVPRSKHVWMITEENRSYESVIGSKYMPYFNSLASKYGLATQYYANRHSSLPALMWLVAGQDVTTNNNTTFCHNADNVVRHLLFHGMTWKSYQEDLPYSGFTGLSSGNYVRRHNPLIDFTDVCAPGQKFNSVPFTHMANDIANHSTANYVYITPNLQHDAHDGSRGQADAWLSQQVPKILSMPEFQSGGDGLLFIAWDEGNLNTDNRCNGWTSNGCGGRVATLVIGPKVKRGFKSQVVYHHENLLRTVCDALGFAACPGAAANAKPMSDFF
;
A
#
# COMPACT_ATOMS: atom_id res chain seq x y z
N MET A 1 -71.97 -5.54 17.05
CA MET A 1 -70.83 -6.46 17.28
C MET A 1 -69.58 -5.83 16.68
N LYS A 2 -68.64 -5.40 17.52
CA LYS A 2 -67.31 -4.90 17.10
C LYS A 2 -66.33 -6.08 17.17
N PHE A 3 -65.72 -6.45 16.05
CA PHE A 3 -64.64 -7.46 16.03
C PHE A 3 -63.30 -6.77 16.24
N VAL A 4 -62.59 -7.19 17.28
CA VAL A 4 -61.21 -6.78 17.59
C VAL A 4 -60.28 -7.75 16.88
N LEU A 5 -59.43 -7.26 15.98
CA LEU A 5 -58.32 -8.03 15.41
C LEU A 5 -57.12 -7.94 16.36
N CYS A 6 -56.70 -9.08 16.91
CA CYS A 6 -55.48 -9.22 17.69
C CYS A 6 -54.34 -9.61 16.75
N SER A 7 -53.39 -8.71 16.49
CA SER A 7 -52.17 -9.03 15.72
C SER A 7 -51.15 -9.71 16.62
N LEU A 8 -50.89 -10.98 16.35
CA LEU A 8 -49.81 -11.76 16.96
C LEU A 8 -48.48 -11.34 16.31
N CYS A 9 -47.61 -10.67 17.06
CA CYS A 9 -46.27 -10.30 16.60
C CYS A 9 -45.32 -11.49 16.80
N VAL A 10 -44.95 -12.17 15.72
CA VAL A 10 -43.97 -13.28 15.74
C VAL A 10 -42.56 -12.68 15.73
N LEU A 11 -41.88 -12.72 16.87
CA LEU A 11 -40.47 -12.35 17.00
C LEU A 11 -39.60 -13.50 16.45
N VAL A 12 -39.10 -13.37 15.22
CA VAL A 12 -38.15 -14.33 14.65
C VAL A 12 -36.77 -14.05 15.23
N CYS A 13 -36.35 -14.85 16.21
CA CYS A 13 -35.00 -14.83 16.76
C CYS A 13 -34.06 -15.52 15.75
N LEU A 14 -33.35 -14.73 14.93
CA LEU A 14 -32.28 -15.21 14.06
C LEU A 14 -31.09 -15.64 14.93
N THR A 15 -31.01 -16.94 15.23
CA THR A 15 -29.81 -17.54 15.82
C THR A 15 -28.73 -17.60 14.74
N SER A 16 -27.64 -16.86 14.93
CA SER A 16 -26.45 -16.99 14.11
C SER A 16 -25.79 -18.34 14.42
N PHE A 17 -25.96 -19.31 13.52
CA PHE A 17 -25.21 -20.57 13.61
C PHE A 17 -23.72 -20.26 13.40
N THR A 18 -22.91 -20.43 14.45
CA THR A 18 -21.45 -20.38 14.34
C THR A 18 -20.98 -21.66 13.67
N TYR A 19 -20.46 -21.55 12.44
CA TYR A 19 -19.95 -22.70 11.70
C TYR A 19 -18.54 -23.03 12.19
N ALA A 20 -18.28 -24.29 12.55
CA ALA A 20 -16.92 -24.75 12.83
C ALA A 20 -16.09 -24.70 11.53
N GLY A 21 -14.85 -24.23 11.60
CA GLY A 21 -14.04 -24.06 10.41
C GLY A 21 -12.68 -23.41 10.66
N VAL A 22 -11.80 -23.55 9.67
CA VAL A 22 -10.50 -22.88 9.61
C VAL A 22 -10.57 -21.82 8.53
N PHE A 23 -10.16 -20.60 8.86
CA PHE A 23 -10.20 -19.43 7.97
C PHE A 23 -8.77 -18.92 7.77
N ILE A 24 -8.26 -19.11 6.55
CA ILE A 24 -6.92 -18.66 6.16
C ILE A 24 -7.04 -17.23 5.64
N HIS A 25 -6.34 -16.30 6.29
CA HIS A 25 -6.25 -14.89 5.89
C HIS A 25 -4.99 -14.61 5.07
N ALA A 26 -3.94 -15.42 5.24
CA ALA A 26 -2.75 -15.43 4.39
C ALA A 26 -2.13 -16.85 4.42
N PRO A 27 -1.54 -17.33 3.32
CA PRO A 27 -1.48 -16.71 1.99
C PRO A 27 -2.83 -16.78 1.25
N ALA A 28 -3.00 -16.01 0.18
CA ALA A 28 -4.19 -16.08 -0.65
C ALA A 28 -4.22 -17.38 -1.50
N PRO A 29 -5.40 -17.96 -1.79
CA PRO A 29 -5.49 -19.16 -2.63
C PRO A 29 -4.90 -18.96 -4.03
N ASN A 30 -4.11 -19.93 -4.49
CA ASN A 30 -3.39 -19.93 -5.77
C ASN A 30 -2.42 -18.75 -5.97
N SER A 31 -1.91 -18.16 -4.88
CA SER A 31 -0.99 -17.02 -4.96
C SER A 31 0.43 -17.43 -5.33
N ASN A 32 1.13 -16.53 -6.03
CA ASN A 32 2.58 -16.61 -6.20
C ASN A 32 3.24 -15.96 -4.99
N VAL A 33 4.05 -16.72 -4.25
CA VAL A 33 4.64 -16.29 -2.98
C VAL A 33 6.16 -16.42 -3.01
N SER A 34 6.84 -15.64 -2.18
CA SER A 34 8.30 -15.76 -2.00
C SER A 34 8.67 -17.07 -1.29
N THR A 35 9.96 -17.38 -1.21
CA THR A 35 10.46 -18.56 -0.47
C THR A 35 10.16 -18.50 1.03
N THR A 36 9.78 -17.33 1.56
CA THR A 36 9.27 -17.17 2.93
C THR A 36 7.80 -16.81 2.85
N VAL A 37 6.92 -17.68 3.34
CA VAL A 37 5.47 -17.56 3.22
C VAL A 37 4.85 -17.30 4.58
N GLN A 38 4.06 -16.23 4.70
CA GLN A 38 3.32 -15.94 5.92
C GLN A 38 1.99 -16.70 5.94
N TYR A 39 1.76 -17.43 7.03
CA TYR A 39 0.49 -18.07 7.33
C TYR A 39 -0.20 -17.31 8.46
N VAL A 40 -1.39 -16.79 8.17
CA VAL A 40 -2.29 -16.19 9.15
C VAL A 40 -3.61 -16.91 9.05
N ALA A 41 -4.06 -17.54 10.14
CA ALA A 41 -5.35 -18.21 10.16
C ALA A 41 -6.00 -18.16 11.54
N LYS A 42 -7.33 -18.23 11.55
CA LYS A 42 -8.15 -18.40 12.75
C LYS A 42 -9.05 -19.61 12.59
N ALA A 43 -9.38 -20.25 13.69
CA ALA A 43 -10.31 -21.36 13.71
C ALA A 43 -11.49 -21.08 14.65
N GLN A 44 -12.63 -21.70 14.32
CA GLN A 44 -13.84 -21.73 15.14
C GLN A 44 -14.26 -23.20 15.31
N THR A 45 -14.75 -23.56 16.49
CA THR A 45 -15.30 -24.89 16.78
C THR A 45 -16.63 -24.77 17.49
N SER A 46 -17.50 -25.77 17.33
CA SER A 46 -18.70 -25.97 18.16
C SER A 46 -18.40 -26.75 19.45
N CYS A 47 -17.18 -27.26 19.63
CA CYS A 47 -16.75 -27.92 20.86
C CYS A 47 -16.77 -26.96 22.05
N SER A 48 -17.53 -27.31 23.08
CA SER A 48 -17.64 -26.53 24.33
C SER A 48 -16.32 -26.42 25.11
N LYS A 49 -15.36 -27.31 24.85
CA LYS A 49 -14.00 -27.28 25.43
C LYS A 49 -13.01 -26.47 24.59
N GLY A 50 -13.45 -25.84 23.50
CA GLY A 50 -12.62 -25.02 22.63
C GLY A 50 -11.58 -25.78 21.81
N ILE A 51 -10.76 -25.03 21.09
CA ILE A 51 -9.69 -25.54 20.21
C ILE A 51 -8.46 -25.90 21.06
N ALA A 52 -7.90 -27.08 20.82
CA ALA A 52 -6.68 -27.57 21.46
C ALA A 52 -5.41 -27.05 20.76
N ALA A 53 -5.40 -27.06 19.42
CA ALA A 53 -4.28 -26.59 18.62
C ALA A 53 -4.67 -26.28 17.16
N MET A 54 -3.82 -25.53 16.48
CA MET A 54 -3.81 -25.40 15.02
C MET A 54 -2.44 -25.76 14.45
N GLY A 55 -2.39 -26.25 13.22
CA GLY A 55 -1.14 -26.63 12.56
C GLY A 55 -1.17 -26.47 11.05
N ILE A 56 0.02 -26.45 10.45
CA ILE A 56 0.23 -26.26 9.01
C ILE A 56 0.92 -27.50 8.43
N TYR A 57 0.32 -28.08 7.40
CA TYR A 57 0.85 -29.19 6.62
C TYR A 57 1.32 -28.70 5.26
N THR A 58 2.51 -29.12 4.84
CA THR A 58 3.09 -28.74 3.52
C THR A 58 2.92 -29.82 2.46
N ALA A 59 2.56 -31.03 2.88
CA ALA A 59 2.23 -32.20 2.07
C ALA A 59 1.37 -33.15 2.91
N PRO A 60 0.70 -34.16 2.32
CA PRO A 60 -0.04 -35.17 3.08
C PRO A 60 0.82 -35.76 4.22
N GLY A 61 0.36 -35.62 5.46
CA GLY A 61 1.04 -36.12 6.67
C GLY A 61 2.25 -35.30 7.15
N LYS A 62 2.70 -34.28 6.41
CA LYS A 62 3.89 -33.48 6.76
C LYS A 62 3.53 -32.21 7.54
N LEU A 63 3.34 -32.33 8.85
CA LEU A 63 3.15 -31.21 9.78
C LEU A 63 4.47 -30.46 9.97
N VAL A 64 4.50 -29.16 9.70
CA VAL A 64 5.73 -28.33 9.82
C VAL A 64 5.62 -27.23 10.87
N TYR A 65 4.42 -26.98 11.37
CA TYR A 65 4.16 -25.98 12.39
C TYR A 65 2.92 -26.35 13.20
N ILE A 66 2.97 -26.12 14.51
CA ILE A 66 1.84 -26.29 15.42
C ILE A 66 1.85 -25.17 16.47
N VAL A 67 0.66 -24.72 16.87
CA VAL A 67 0.45 -23.78 17.97
C VAL A 67 -0.75 -24.22 18.80
N HIS A 68 -0.66 -24.11 20.13
CA HIS A 68 -1.75 -24.41 21.06
C HIS A 68 -2.66 -23.19 21.26
N SER A 69 -3.27 -22.73 20.16
CA SER A 69 -4.13 -21.54 20.10
C SER A 69 -5.22 -21.73 19.03
N SER A 70 -6.32 -20.96 19.13
CA SER A 70 -7.36 -20.85 18.09
C SER A 70 -6.97 -19.93 16.93
N SER A 71 -5.75 -19.40 16.95
CA SER A 71 -5.16 -18.60 15.88
C SER A 71 -3.69 -18.93 15.67
N LEU A 72 -3.22 -18.77 14.43
CA LEU A 72 -1.81 -18.85 14.09
C LEU A 72 -1.39 -17.64 13.24
N ASN A 73 -0.14 -17.21 13.43
CA ASN A 73 0.55 -16.23 12.61
C ASN A 73 2.04 -16.61 12.60
N THR A 74 2.54 -17.14 11.49
CA THR A 74 3.92 -17.65 11.40
C THR A 74 4.49 -17.51 9.99
N LEU A 75 5.81 -17.52 9.88
CA LEU A 75 6.54 -17.53 8.61
C LEU A 75 7.15 -18.91 8.40
N LEU A 76 6.93 -19.50 7.23
CA LEU A 76 7.49 -20.79 6.83
C LEU A 76 8.33 -20.65 5.57
N LYS A 77 9.47 -21.33 5.55
CA LYS A 77 10.36 -21.35 4.37
C LYS A 77 10.05 -22.54 3.48
N PHE A 78 9.93 -22.28 2.18
CA PHE A 78 9.66 -23.27 1.14
C PHE A 78 10.75 -23.22 0.06
N GLY A 79 10.97 -24.37 -0.57
CA GLY A 79 11.69 -24.41 -1.83
C GLY A 79 10.80 -23.94 -2.98
N ALA A 80 11.38 -23.75 -4.16
CA ALA A 80 10.61 -23.48 -5.37
C ALA A 80 9.64 -24.64 -5.66
N GLY A 81 8.40 -24.33 -6.01
CA GLY A 81 7.42 -25.32 -6.41
C GLY A 81 5.98 -24.93 -6.05
N THR A 82 5.05 -25.77 -6.48
CA THR A 82 3.64 -25.64 -6.11
C THR A 82 3.36 -26.50 -4.88
N TYR A 83 2.75 -25.91 -3.85
CA TYR A 83 2.37 -26.59 -2.63
C TYR A 83 0.86 -26.50 -2.40
N ASN A 84 0.22 -27.63 -2.17
CA ASN A 84 -1.15 -27.71 -1.67
C ASN A 84 -1.10 -27.83 -0.15
N THR A 85 -0.97 -26.70 0.53
CA THR A 85 -0.82 -26.68 1.98
C THR A 85 -2.18 -26.77 2.68
N VAL A 86 -2.19 -27.33 3.89
CA VAL A 86 -3.40 -27.50 4.70
C VAL A 86 -3.19 -26.84 6.05
N VAL A 87 -4.11 -25.95 6.42
CA VAL A 87 -4.22 -25.48 7.81
C VAL A 87 -5.32 -26.29 8.48
N GLN A 88 -4.98 -26.92 9.60
CA GLN A 88 -5.87 -27.81 10.33
C GLN A 88 -5.97 -27.35 11.79
N GLU A 89 -7.17 -27.47 12.36
CA GLU A 89 -7.40 -27.34 13.80
C GLU A 89 -7.76 -28.70 14.42
N TRP A 90 -7.46 -28.84 15.71
CA TRP A 90 -7.93 -29.92 16.57
C TRP A 90 -8.61 -29.32 17.79
N ASP A 91 -9.78 -29.83 18.14
CA ASP A 91 -10.48 -29.40 19.35
C ASP A 91 -10.35 -30.38 20.51
N ASN A 92 -10.70 -29.92 21.71
CA ASN A 92 -10.65 -30.72 22.93
C ASN A 92 -11.80 -31.74 23.05
N CYS A 93 -12.65 -31.86 22.02
CA CYS A 93 -13.73 -32.82 21.90
C CYS A 93 -13.39 -33.97 20.94
N GLY A 94 -12.23 -33.91 20.26
CA GLY A 94 -11.75 -34.94 19.34
C GLY A 94 -12.12 -34.70 17.87
N TRP A 95 -12.68 -33.54 17.52
CA TRP A 95 -12.97 -33.17 16.14
C TRP A 95 -11.83 -32.35 15.51
N THR A 96 -11.85 -32.29 14.18
CA THR A 96 -10.89 -31.50 13.40
C THR A 96 -11.57 -30.84 12.20
N SER A 97 -11.22 -29.58 11.94
CA SER A 97 -11.58 -28.85 10.73
C SER A 97 -10.32 -28.48 9.93
N LYS A 98 -10.46 -28.32 8.61
CA LYS A 98 -9.32 -28.06 7.71
C LYS A 98 -9.68 -27.03 6.64
N ALA A 99 -8.68 -26.27 6.21
CA ALA A 99 -8.72 -25.44 5.02
C ALA A 99 -7.48 -25.66 4.17
N ASN A 100 -7.67 -25.75 2.86
CA ASN A 100 -6.58 -25.92 1.91
C ASN A 100 -6.21 -24.57 1.29
N VAL A 101 -4.92 -24.34 1.09
CA VAL A 101 -4.42 -23.21 0.31
C VAL A 101 -3.29 -23.68 -0.59
N THR A 102 -3.54 -23.55 -1.90
CA THR A 102 -2.54 -23.76 -2.93
C THR A 102 -1.67 -22.51 -3.04
N ILE A 103 -0.35 -22.69 -3.06
CA ILE A 103 0.62 -21.62 -3.27
C ILE A 103 1.64 -22.04 -4.33
N HIS A 104 2.11 -21.06 -5.10
CA HIS A 104 3.18 -21.21 -6.07
C HIS A 104 4.41 -20.47 -5.54
N VAL A 105 5.35 -21.21 -4.98
CA VAL A 105 6.61 -20.65 -4.47
C VAL A 105 7.55 -20.51 -5.65
N GLY A 106 7.84 -19.27 -6.03
CA GLY A 106 8.83 -19.01 -7.07
C GLY A 106 10.21 -19.47 -6.60
N SER A 107 10.96 -20.18 -7.46
CA SER A 107 12.41 -20.16 -7.33
C SER A 107 12.85 -18.71 -7.36
N SER A 108 13.77 -18.32 -6.49
CA SER A 108 14.66 -17.21 -6.79
C SER A 108 15.54 -17.59 -7.98
N SER A 109 14.94 -17.85 -9.13
CA SER A 109 15.59 -17.92 -10.42
C SER A 109 15.61 -16.49 -10.92
N GLY A 110 16.70 -15.80 -10.60
CA GLY A 110 17.17 -14.71 -11.42
C GLY A 110 17.19 -15.18 -12.87
N GLY A 111 16.49 -14.45 -13.72
CA GLY A 111 16.26 -14.87 -15.11
C GLY A 111 15.41 -13.86 -15.86
N GLY A 112 15.87 -12.61 -15.89
CA GLY A 112 15.24 -11.53 -16.63
C GLY A 112 15.84 -10.16 -16.35
N GLY A 113 17.18 -10.02 -16.39
CA GLY A 113 17.88 -8.75 -16.69
C GLY A 113 17.53 -7.46 -15.92
N GLY A 114 16.93 -7.51 -14.73
CA GLY A 114 16.68 -6.35 -13.86
C GLY A 114 17.11 -6.67 -12.43
N GLY A 115 17.89 -5.80 -11.79
CA GLY A 115 18.38 -6.02 -10.43
C GLY A 115 17.24 -6.17 -9.42
N SER A 116 17.42 -6.94 -8.35
CA SER A 116 16.47 -6.96 -7.23
C SER A 116 16.30 -5.55 -6.65
N VAL A 117 15.08 -5.17 -6.23
CA VAL A 117 14.86 -3.89 -5.52
C VAL A 117 15.79 -3.84 -4.29
N PRO A 118 16.70 -2.86 -4.19
CA PRO A 118 17.58 -2.76 -3.06
C PRO A 118 16.82 -2.49 -1.76
N ARG A 119 17.28 -3.11 -0.68
CA ARG A 119 16.79 -2.83 0.68
C ARG A 119 16.98 -1.35 1.01
N SER A 120 15.96 -0.77 1.63
CA SER A 120 15.92 0.59 2.14
C SER A 120 15.23 0.64 3.50
N LYS A 121 15.75 1.44 4.41
CA LYS A 121 15.07 1.85 5.65
C LYS A 121 14.37 3.19 5.53
N HIS A 122 14.50 3.89 4.39
CA HIS A 122 14.08 5.27 4.19
C HIS A 122 13.36 5.40 2.84
N VAL A 123 12.06 5.10 2.82
CA VAL A 123 11.20 5.21 1.64
C VAL A 123 10.30 6.43 1.76
N TRP A 124 10.38 7.33 0.77
CA TRP A 124 9.67 8.59 0.75
C TRP A 124 8.76 8.66 -0.48
N MET A 125 7.56 9.17 -0.29
CA MET A 125 6.56 9.41 -1.31
C MET A 125 6.20 10.88 -1.34
N ILE A 126 6.22 11.50 -2.53
CA ILE A 126 5.55 12.77 -2.80
C ILE A 126 4.51 12.51 -3.88
N THR A 127 3.27 12.96 -3.66
CA THR A 127 2.21 12.87 -4.68
C THR A 127 1.71 14.25 -5.11
N GLU A 128 1.73 14.48 -6.42
CA GLU A 128 1.13 15.64 -7.12
C GLU A 128 -0.22 15.23 -7.73
N GLU A 129 -1.03 16.20 -8.20
CA GLU A 129 -2.42 15.98 -8.60
C GLU A 129 -2.69 16.17 -10.11
N ASN A 130 -3.51 15.30 -10.69
CA ASN A 130 -4.26 15.46 -11.96
C ASN A 130 -3.47 16.05 -13.14
N ARG A 131 -2.39 15.40 -13.56
CA ARG A 131 -1.68 15.75 -14.80
C ARG A 131 -1.23 14.54 -15.60
N SER A 132 -1.70 14.49 -16.85
CA SER A 132 -1.19 13.54 -17.84
C SER A 132 0.30 13.75 -18.09
N TYR A 133 1.02 12.64 -18.31
CA TYR A 133 2.47 12.57 -18.54
C TYR A 133 2.97 13.65 -19.50
N GLU A 134 2.29 13.83 -20.64
CA GLU A 134 2.67 14.74 -21.72
C GLU A 134 2.52 16.22 -21.32
N SER A 135 1.76 16.52 -20.27
CA SER A 135 1.67 17.87 -19.72
C SER A 135 2.77 18.19 -18.69
N VAL A 136 3.48 17.18 -18.20
CA VAL A 136 4.54 17.32 -17.18
C VAL A 136 5.92 17.18 -17.82
N ILE A 137 6.16 16.07 -18.52
CA ILE A 137 7.47 15.76 -19.11
C ILE A 137 7.70 16.62 -20.35
N GLY A 138 8.82 17.34 -20.37
CA GLY A 138 9.17 18.34 -21.40
C GLY A 138 8.51 19.70 -21.19
N SER A 139 7.72 19.89 -20.13
CA SER A 139 7.04 21.15 -19.85
C SER A 139 8.01 22.24 -19.40
N LYS A 140 7.98 23.41 -20.05
CA LYS A 140 8.71 24.61 -19.61
C LYS A 140 8.25 25.16 -18.26
N TYR A 141 7.08 24.74 -17.79
CA TYR A 141 6.51 25.16 -16.49
C TYR A 141 6.96 24.28 -15.34
N MET A 142 7.61 23.13 -15.62
CA MET A 142 8.14 22.24 -14.58
C MET A 142 9.63 21.91 -14.80
N PRO A 143 10.51 22.93 -14.93
CA PRO A 143 11.92 22.70 -15.21
C PRO A 143 12.64 21.90 -14.12
N TYR A 144 12.30 22.07 -12.84
CA TYR A 144 12.94 21.33 -11.75
C TYR A 144 12.57 19.85 -11.79
N PHE A 145 11.29 19.50 -11.91
CA PHE A 145 10.83 18.11 -12.05
C PHE A 145 11.50 17.43 -13.26
N ASN A 146 11.58 18.12 -14.41
CA ASN A 146 12.23 17.60 -15.60
C ASN A 146 13.76 17.46 -15.44
N SER A 147 14.39 18.30 -14.61
CA SER A 147 15.80 18.13 -14.25
C SER A 147 16.03 16.85 -13.42
N LEU A 148 15.11 16.52 -12.50
CA LEU A 148 15.14 15.26 -11.75
C LEU A 148 14.93 14.07 -12.68
N ALA A 149 13.96 14.16 -13.60
CA ALA A 149 13.69 13.12 -14.60
C ALA A 149 14.89 12.83 -15.51
N SER A 150 15.72 13.83 -15.79
CA SER A 150 16.95 13.68 -16.57
C SER A 150 18.12 13.12 -15.75
N LYS A 151 18.09 13.31 -14.42
CA LYS A 151 19.17 12.93 -13.49
C LYS A 151 18.98 11.54 -12.89
N TYR A 152 17.75 11.12 -12.65
CA TYR A 152 17.38 9.88 -11.96
C TYR A 152 16.56 8.97 -12.88
N GLY A 153 15.70 8.12 -12.29
CA GLY A 153 14.78 7.26 -13.00
C GLY A 153 13.48 7.96 -13.38
N LEU A 154 13.03 7.78 -14.62
CA LEU A 154 11.70 8.14 -15.10
C LEU A 154 10.96 6.91 -15.62
N ALA A 155 9.77 6.62 -15.08
CA ALA A 155 8.86 5.64 -15.66
C ALA A 155 8.10 6.28 -16.82
N THR A 156 8.43 5.92 -18.05
CA THR A 156 7.77 6.51 -19.21
C THR A 156 6.43 5.85 -19.51
N GLN A 157 6.16 4.63 -19.02
CA GLN A 157 4.89 3.92 -19.22
C GLN A 157 4.21 3.64 -17.88
N TYR A 158 3.95 4.69 -17.11
CA TYR A 158 3.25 4.61 -15.82
C TYR A 158 1.81 5.10 -15.95
N TYR A 159 0.86 4.33 -15.42
CA TYR A 159 -0.58 4.59 -15.58
C TYR A 159 -1.30 4.50 -14.23
N ALA A 160 -2.12 5.49 -13.93
CA ALA A 160 -2.95 5.48 -12.73
C ALA A 160 -4.09 4.46 -12.87
N ASN A 161 -4.44 3.76 -11.80
CA ASN A 161 -5.45 2.70 -11.82
C ASN A 161 -6.88 3.24 -11.90
N ARG A 162 -7.10 4.43 -11.34
CA ARG A 162 -8.42 5.03 -11.13
C ARG A 162 -8.37 6.51 -11.44
N HIS A 163 -9.52 7.03 -11.85
CA HIS A 163 -9.78 8.45 -11.77
C HIS A 163 -10.35 8.84 -10.40
N SER A 164 -10.29 10.14 -10.08
CA SER A 164 -10.49 10.76 -8.77
C SER A 164 -9.32 10.55 -7.80
N SER A 165 -8.86 11.65 -7.19
CA SER A 165 -7.67 11.67 -6.33
C SER A 165 -7.66 10.61 -5.25
N LEU A 166 -8.62 10.63 -4.30
CA LEU A 166 -8.59 9.67 -3.20
C LEU A 166 -8.66 8.21 -3.71
N PRO A 167 -9.56 7.84 -4.64
CA PRO A 167 -9.54 6.51 -5.25
C PRO A 167 -8.22 6.11 -5.88
N ALA A 168 -7.57 7.02 -6.62
CA ALA A 168 -6.27 6.76 -7.25
C ALA A 168 -5.16 6.57 -6.21
N LEU A 169 -5.09 7.47 -5.23
CA LEU A 169 -4.12 7.42 -4.14
C LEU A 169 -4.28 6.17 -3.25
N MET A 170 -5.48 5.61 -3.11
CA MET A 170 -5.70 4.34 -2.40
C MET A 170 -4.92 3.18 -3.06
N TRP A 171 -4.68 3.21 -4.36
CA TRP A 171 -3.84 2.20 -5.02
C TRP A 171 -2.35 2.34 -4.69
N LEU A 172 -1.87 3.55 -4.37
CA LEU A 172 -0.49 3.76 -3.93
C LEU A 172 -0.23 3.22 -2.51
N VAL A 173 -1.25 3.10 -1.66
CA VAL A 173 -1.08 2.73 -0.24
C VAL A 173 -1.75 1.42 0.16
N ALA A 174 -2.73 0.94 -0.60
CA ALA A 174 -3.44 -0.32 -0.38
C ALA A 174 -3.47 -1.24 -1.60
N GLY A 175 -3.11 -0.74 -2.79
CA GLY A 175 -3.09 -1.53 -4.02
C GLY A 175 -4.46 -2.06 -4.44
N GLN A 176 -5.55 -1.41 -4.02
CA GLN A 176 -6.92 -1.83 -4.29
C GLN A 176 -7.90 -0.66 -4.14
N ASP A 177 -9.10 -0.81 -4.67
CA ASP A 177 -10.20 0.12 -4.40
C ASP A 177 -10.65 0.00 -2.94
N VAL A 178 -10.57 1.10 -2.19
CA VAL A 178 -11.00 1.16 -0.77
C VAL A 178 -12.27 1.99 -0.61
N THR A 179 -12.35 3.11 -1.33
CA THR A 179 -13.48 4.04 -1.31
C THR A 179 -13.50 4.84 -2.60
N THR A 180 -14.70 5.22 -3.05
CA THR A 180 -14.92 6.17 -4.16
C THR A 180 -15.39 7.55 -3.66
N ASN A 181 -15.53 7.71 -2.34
CA ASN A 181 -16.05 8.93 -1.73
C ASN A 181 -14.89 9.85 -1.29
N ASN A 182 -14.62 10.91 -2.08
CA ASN A 182 -13.65 11.95 -1.76
C ASN A 182 -13.95 12.73 -0.46
N ASN A 183 -15.17 12.60 0.09
CA ASN A 183 -15.56 13.23 1.35
C ASN A 183 -15.70 12.20 2.48
N THR A 184 -15.05 11.03 2.37
CA THR A 184 -15.06 10.06 3.46
C THR A 184 -14.36 10.63 4.69
N THR A 185 -14.92 10.34 5.85
CA THR A 185 -14.26 10.47 7.15
C THR A 185 -14.17 9.12 7.86
N PHE A 186 -14.57 8.04 7.17
CA PHE A 186 -14.59 6.70 7.70
C PHE A 186 -13.19 6.11 7.75
N CYS A 187 -12.97 5.27 8.76
CA CYS A 187 -11.78 4.44 8.88
C CYS A 187 -12.09 3.07 8.28
N HIS A 188 -11.50 2.79 7.12
CA HIS A 188 -11.68 1.57 6.36
C HIS A 188 -10.79 0.46 6.90
N ASN A 189 -11.39 -0.70 7.19
CA ASN A 189 -10.64 -1.89 7.55
C ASN A 189 -10.19 -2.66 6.29
N ALA A 190 -9.23 -2.08 5.57
CA ALA A 190 -8.63 -2.68 4.38
C ALA A 190 -7.12 -2.87 4.59
N ASP A 191 -6.53 -3.88 3.94
CA ASP A 191 -5.08 -4.08 4.00
C ASP A 191 -4.33 -2.92 3.32
N ASN A 192 -3.28 -2.42 3.95
CA ASN A 192 -2.60 -1.17 3.59
C ASN A 192 -1.16 -1.13 4.11
N VAL A 193 -0.35 -0.26 3.54
CA VAL A 193 1.08 -0.12 3.84
C VAL A 193 1.36 0.15 5.33
N VAL A 194 0.50 0.90 6.04
CA VAL A 194 0.70 1.19 7.48
C VAL A 194 0.55 -0.07 8.30
N ARG A 195 -0.41 -0.95 7.98
CA ARG A 195 -0.55 -2.24 8.66
C ARG A 195 0.72 -3.07 8.58
N HIS A 196 1.33 -3.13 7.39
CA HIS A 196 2.58 -3.86 7.18
C HIS A 196 3.75 -3.20 7.91
N LEU A 197 3.85 -1.87 7.90
CA LEU A 197 4.86 -1.12 8.67
C LEU A 197 4.76 -1.44 10.17
N LEU A 198 3.58 -1.33 10.76
CA LEU A 198 3.37 -1.60 12.18
C LEU A 198 3.65 -3.06 12.54
N PHE A 199 3.27 -4.01 11.67
CA PHE A 199 3.58 -5.43 11.86
C PHE A 199 5.09 -5.69 11.91
N HIS A 200 5.86 -4.98 11.08
CA HIS A 200 7.32 -5.07 11.05
C HIS A 200 8.04 -4.18 12.09
N GLY A 201 7.29 -3.53 13.00
CA GLY A 201 7.86 -2.62 14.01
C GLY A 201 8.50 -1.37 13.40
N MET A 202 8.10 -1.00 12.19
CA MET A 202 8.58 0.18 11.47
C MET A 202 7.71 1.41 11.73
N THR A 203 8.31 2.58 11.59
CA THR A 203 7.63 3.85 11.77
C THR A 203 7.15 4.44 10.44
N TRP A 204 6.10 5.25 10.52
CA TRP A 204 5.56 5.95 9.37
C TRP A 204 5.19 7.38 9.76
N LYS A 205 5.22 8.30 8.81
CA LYS A 205 4.78 9.68 9.01
C LYS A 205 4.22 10.27 7.72
N SER A 206 3.16 11.06 7.84
CA SER A 206 2.56 11.81 6.74
C SER A 206 2.75 13.30 6.98
N TYR A 207 3.53 13.97 6.14
CA TYR A 207 3.74 15.42 6.18
C TYR A 207 2.81 16.10 5.19
N GLN A 208 1.87 16.88 5.70
CA GLN A 208 0.77 17.42 4.92
C GLN A 208 0.84 18.95 4.97
N GLU A 209 1.02 19.60 3.81
CA GLU A 209 1.10 21.05 3.76
C GLU A 209 -0.26 21.66 4.15
N ASP A 210 -0.23 22.71 4.97
CA ASP A 210 -1.40 23.35 5.59
C ASP A 210 -2.30 22.46 6.45
N LEU A 211 -1.86 21.25 6.84
CA LEU A 211 -2.56 20.50 7.89
C LEU A 211 -2.55 21.34 9.18
N PRO A 212 -3.71 21.63 9.80
CA PRO A 212 -3.80 22.66 10.84
C PRO A 212 -3.13 22.23 12.16
N TYR A 213 -3.13 20.94 12.45
CA TYR A 213 -2.46 20.33 13.60
C TYR A 213 -2.33 18.82 13.40
N SER A 214 -1.43 18.19 14.16
CA SER A 214 -1.20 16.75 14.08
C SER A 214 -2.46 15.94 14.39
N GLY A 215 -2.79 14.98 13.53
CA GLY A 215 -3.97 14.12 13.67
C GLY A 215 -5.30 14.79 13.39
N PHE A 216 -5.32 15.89 12.62
CA PHE A 216 -6.55 16.49 12.12
C PHE A 216 -7.34 15.47 11.26
N THR A 217 -8.64 15.32 11.58
CA THR A 217 -9.53 14.34 10.91
C THR A 217 -10.69 15.02 10.15
N GLY A 218 -10.68 16.35 10.01
CA GLY A 218 -11.67 17.05 9.20
C GLY A 218 -11.42 16.89 7.69
N LEU A 219 -12.39 17.30 6.87
CA LEU A 219 -12.30 17.17 5.41
C LEU A 219 -11.33 18.19 4.78
N SER A 220 -11.23 19.39 5.34
CA SER A 220 -10.34 20.45 4.84
C SER A 220 -10.02 21.49 5.91
N SER A 221 -8.93 22.22 5.70
CA SER A 221 -8.56 23.42 6.46
C SER A 221 -7.64 24.29 5.60
N GLY A 222 -8.07 25.51 5.25
CA GLY A 222 -7.32 26.32 4.28
C GLY A 222 -7.13 25.58 2.95
N ASN A 223 -5.88 25.44 2.50
CA ASN A 223 -5.53 24.69 1.28
C ASN A 223 -5.28 23.18 1.54
N TYR A 224 -5.38 22.70 2.78
CA TYR A 224 -5.32 21.27 3.07
C TYR A 224 -6.67 20.61 2.75
N VAL A 225 -6.63 19.46 2.07
CA VAL A 225 -7.79 18.60 1.84
C VAL A 225 -7.48 17.15 2.18
N ARG A 226 -8.38 16.50 2.92
CA ARG A 226 -8.24 15.11 3.38
C ARG A 226 -8.11 14.11 2.23
N ARG A 227 -8.80 14.35 1.12
CA ARG A 227 -8.80 13.46 -0.06
C ARG A 227 -7.42 13.26 -0.70
N HIS A 228 -6.42 14.10 -0.39
CA HIS A 228 -5.04 13.94 -0.88
C HIS A 228 -4.11 13.27 0.17
N ASN A 229 -4.66 12.84 1.32
CA ASN A 229 -3.94 12.18 2.42
C ASN A 229 -4.49 10.75 2.63
N PRO A 230 -4.13 9.78 1.77
CA PRO A 230 -4.81 8.49 1.73
C PRO A 230 -4.56 7.62 2.97
N LEU A 231 -3.48 7.86 3.72
CA LEU A 231 -3.13 7.04 4.89
C LEU A 231 -4.11 7.16 6.04
N ILE A 232 -4.73 8.34 6.24
CA ILE A 232 -5.55 8.60 7.44
C ILE A 232 -6.94 7.95 7.41
N ASP A 233 -7.27 7.28 6.32
CA ASP A 233 -8.56 6.62 6.10
C ASP A 233 -8.53 5.13 6.47
N PHE A 234 -7.44 4.60 7.03
CA PHE A 234 -7.36 3.20 7.47
C PHE A 234 -7.54 3.04 8.99
N THR A 235 -8.16 1.94 9.41
CA THR A 235 -8.34 1.64 10.84
C THR A 235 -7.03 1.56 11.63
N ASP A 236 -5.94 1.13 11.00
CA ASP A 236 -4.59 1.10 11.59
C ASP A 236 -4.09 2.50 11.95
N VAL A 237 -4.47 3.53 11.18
CA VAL A 237 -4.10 4.93 11.42
C VAL A 237 -5.07 5.62 12.36
N CYS A 238 -6.37 5.32 12.26
CA CYS A 238 -7.37 5.86 13.16
C CYS A 238 -7.22 5.37 14.61
N ALA A 239 -6.46 4.30 14.83
CA ALA A 239 -6.16 3.78 16.16
C ALA A 239 -5.58 4.88 17.07
N PRO A 240 -5.85 4.85 18.39
CA PRO A 240 -5.30 5.82 19.34
C PRO A 240 -3.78 5.94 19.20
N GLY A 241 -3.29 7.17 19.13
CA GLY A 241 -1.86 7.47 18.96
C GLY A 241 -1.40 7.54 17.50
N GLN A 242 -1.84 6.62 16.63
CA GLN A 242 -1.33 6.51 15.25
C GLN A 242 -1.71 7.72 14.38
N LYS A 243 -2.91 8.29 14.57
CA LYS A 243 -3.34 9.48 13.81
C LYS A 243 -2.39 10.67 13.93
N PHE A 244 -1.65 10.78 15.05
CA PHE A 244 -0.71 11.88 15.28
C PHE A 244 0.58 11.77 14.44
N ASN A 245 0.75 10.68 13.68
CA ASN A 245 1.76 10.56 12.65
C ASN A 245 1.38 11.29 11.35
N SER A 246 0.12 11.75 11.20
CA SER A 246 -0.22 12.75 10.19
C SER A 246 -0.01 14.15 10.78
N VAL A 247 0.99 14.87 10.28
CA VAL A 247 1.50 16.11 10.88
C VAL A 247 1.56 17.25 9.86
N PRO A 248 1.53 18.52 10.32
CA PRO A 248 1.85 19.66 9.46
C PRO A 248 3.21 19.49 8.79
N PHE A 249 3.31 19.86 7.51
CA PHE A 249 4.55 19.72 6.73
C PHE A 249 5.77 20.41 7.37
N THR A 250 5.54 21.48 8.13
CA THR A 250 6.57 22.21 8.89
C THR A 250 7.34 21.34 9.89
N HIS A 251 6.78 20.20 10.32
CA HIS A 251 7.47 19.26 11.21
C HIS A 251 8.65 18.55 10.54
N MET A 252 8.66 18.45 9.20
CA MET A 252 9.69 17.73 8.45
C MET A 252 11.10 18.27 8.76
N ALA A 253 11.27 19.59 8.79
CA ALA A 253 12.58 20.20 9.05
C ALA A 253 13.13 19.82 10.44
N ASN A 254 12.27 19.77 11.46
CA ASN A 254 12.65 19.36 12.81
C ASN A 254 13.01 17.88 12.88
N ASP A 255 12.22 17.02 12.21
CA ASP A 255 12.51 15.58 12.19
C ASP A 255 13.82 15.27 11.46
N ILE A 256 14.12 15.97 10.36
CA ILE A 256 15.39 15.86 9.65
C ILE A 256 16.55 16.30 10.55
N ALA A 257 16.44 17.46 11.21
CA ALA A 257 17.48 17.99 12.09
C ALA A 257 17.77 17.08 13.30
N ASN A 258 16.75 16.37 13.79
CA ASN A 258 16.86 15.46 14.94
C ASN A 258 17.18 14.01 14.55
N HIS A 259 17.39 13.72 13.27
CA HIS A 259 17.58 12.35 12.76
C HIS A 259 16.44 11.40 13.19
N SER A 260 15.21 11.90 13.22
CA SER A 260 14.01 11.18 13.68
C SER A 260 12.98 10.97 12.58
N THR A 261 13.42 10.91 11.32
CA THR A 261 12.57 10.61 10.16
C THR A 261 12.05 9.17 10.24
N ALA A 262 10.87 8.94 9.65
CA ALA A 262 10.21 7.63 9.67
C ALA A 262 10.75 6.69 8.60
N ASN A 263 10.51 5.38 8.74
CA ASN A 263 10.89 4.42 7.70
C ASN A 263 10.13 4.64 6.38
N TYR A 264 8.85 4.99 6.49
CA TYR A 264 8.00 5.37 5.38
C TYR A 264 7.44 6.77 5.59
N VAL A 265 7.75 7.67 4.66
CA VAL A 265 7.29 9.05 4.68
C VAL A 265 6.37 9.30 3.49
N TYR A 266 5.22 9.91 3.76
CA TYR A 266 4.28 10.34 2.73
C TYR A 266 4.10 11.85 2.79
N ILE A 267 4.25 12.54 1.65
CA ILE A 267 4.21 13.99 1.57
C ILE A 267 3.17 14.38 0.53
N THR A 268 2.30 15.31 0.91
CA THR A 268 1.32 15.91 0.00
C THR A 268 1.45 17.43 0.05
N PRO A 269 1.72 18.10 -1.09
CA PRO A 269 1.58 19.54 -1.23
C PRO A 269 0.11 19.98 -1.04
N ASN A 270 -0.11 21.26 -0.73
CA ASN A 270 -1.46 21.81 -0.60
C ASN A 270 -2.08 22.11 -1.98
N LEU A 271 -3.34 22.54 -2.01
CA LEU A 271 -4.05 22.92 -3.25
C LEU A 271 -3.36 24.02 -4.10
N GLN A 272 -2.37 24.76 -3.59
CA GLN A 272 -1.64 25.74 -4.41
C GLN A 272 -0.40 25.15 -5.07
N HIS A 273 0.10 24.03 -4.53
CA HIS A 273 1.36 23.41 -4.91
C HIS A 273 1.19 21.99 -5.46
N ASP A 274 -0.05 21.53 -5.69
CA ASP A 274 -0.37 20.19 -6.20
C ASP A 274 -0.42 20.09 -7.73
N ALA A 275 -0.12 21.20 -8.43
CA ALA A 275 -0.19 21.38 -9.87
C ALA A 275 -1.57 21.18 -10.52
N HIS A 276 -2.64 20.93 -9.76
CA HIS A 276 -4.01 20.77 -10.23
C HIS A 276 -4.84 22.04 -10.01
N ASP A 277 -5.04 22.38 -8.74
CA ASP A 277 -5.77 23.56 -8.27
C ASP A 277 -4.88 24.80 -8.40
N GLY A 278 -3.59 24.63 -8.09
CA GLY A 278 -2.52 25.57 -8.38
C GLY A 278 -1.96 25.43 -9.80
N SER A 279 -0.99 26.27 -10.13
CA SER A 279 -0.29 26.15 -11.40
C SER A 279 0.87 25.15 -11.32
N ARG A 280 1.18 24.49 -12.44
CA ARG A 280 2.38 23.65 -12.59
C ARG A 280 3.69 24.37 -12.19
N GLY A 281 3.76 25.68 -12.42
CA GLY A 281 4.92 26.49 -12.02
C GLY A 281 5.04 26.66 -10.50
N GLN A 282 3.93 26.78 -9.78
CA GLN A 282 3.93 26.83 -8.31
C GLN A 282 4.34 25.49 -7.71
N ALA A 283 3.80 24.39 -8.23
CA ALA A 283 4.21 23.03 -7.81
C ALA A 283 5.71 22.79 -8.08
N ASP A 284 6.21 23.13 -9.26
CA ASP A 284 7.63 22.96 -9.57
C ASP A 284 8.53 23.84 -8.69
N ALA A 285 8.12 25.07 -8.40
CA ALA A 285 8.82 25.94 -7.46
C ALA A 285 8.83 25.35 -6.05
N TRP A 286 7.72 24.78 -5.59
CA TRP A 286 7.63 24.08 -4.31
C TRP A 286 8.57 22.87 -4.28
N LEU A 287 8.52 22.00 -5.29
CA LEU A 287 9.43 20.85 -5.42
C LEU A 287 10.90 21.30 -5.41
N SER A 288 11.23 22.38 -6.12
CA SER A 288 12.59 22.93 -6.18
C SER A 288 13.11 23.41 -4.83
N GLN A 289 12.23 23.78 -3.91
CA GLN A 289 12.59 24.23 -2.56
C GLN A 289 12.64 23.06 -1.56
N GLN A 290 11.75 22.07 -1.69
CA GLN A 290 11.62 21.01 -0.69
C GLN A 290 12.47 19.77 -1.01
N VAL A 291 12.48 19.31 -2.27
CA VAL A 291 13.19 18.08 -2.65
C VAL A 291 14.70 18.15 -2.38
N PRO A 292 15.41 19.28 -2.59
CA PRO A 292 16.83 19.35 -2.24
C PRO A 292 17.12 19.11 -0.75
N LYS A 293 16.20 19.47 0.15
CA LYS A 293 16.34 19.24 1.60
C LYS A 293 16.29 17.75 1.93
N ILE A 294 15.43 17.00 1.24
CA ILE A 294 15.36 15.53 1.32
C ILE A 294 16.63 14.93 0.72
N LEU A 295 16.98 15.35 -0.49
CA LEU A 295 18.12 14.77 -1.20
C LEU A 295 19.46 15.08 -0.54
N SER A 296 19.57 16.11 0.31
CA SER A 296 20.78 16.39 1.08
C SER A 296 20.99 15.47 2.29
N MET A 297 19.99 14.69 2.70
CA MET A 297 20.12 13.78 3.84
C MET A 297 21.08 12.62 3.53
N PRO A 298 21.83 12.09 4.52
CA PRO A 298 22.83 11.05 4.31
C PRO A 298 22.31 9.81 3.57
N GLU A 299 21.07 9.40 3.85
CA GLU A 299 20.41 8.27 3.19
C GLU A 299 20.21 8.49 1.68
N PHE A 300 20.12 9.73 1.19
CA PHE A 300 19.99 10.04 -0.24
C PHE A 300 21.33 10.36 -0.93
N GLN A 301 22.43 10.36 -0.18
CA GLN A 301 23.79 10.56 -0.70
C GLN A 301 24.44 9.25 -1.13
N SER A 302 25.61 9.34 -1.78
CA SER A 302 26.39 8.16 -2.18
C SER A 302 26.64 7.22 -0.99
N GLY A 303 26.34 5.93 -1.16
CA GLY A 303 26.42 4.93 -0.09
C GLY A 303 25.16 4.82 0.79
N GLY A 304 24.23 5.76 0.68
CA GLY A 304 22.92 5.71 1.35
C GLY A 304 21.97 4.68 0.75
N ASP A 305 20.81 4.53 1.38
CA ASP A 305 19.77 3.57 0.99
C ASP A 305 18.40 4.22 0.71
N GLY A 306 18.32 5.55 0.72
CA GLY A 306 17.10 6.32 0.53
C GLY A 306 16.46 6.08 -0.83
N LEU A 307 15.14 5.99 -0.83
CA LEU A 307 14.33 5.82 -2.03
C LEU A 307 13.18 6.81 -1.99
N LEU A 308 13.15 7.73 -2.95
CA LEU A 308 12.10 8.73 -3.11
C LEU A 308 11.35 8.46 -4.40
N PHE A 309 10.03 8.41 -4.30
CA PHE A 309 9.16 8.48 -5.46
C PHE A 309 8.47 9.83 -5.49
N ILE A 310 8.40 10.40 -6.69
CA ILE A 310 7.51 11.52 -6.98
C ILE A 310 6.55 11.03 -8.05
N ALA A 311 5.30 10.80 -7.66
CA ALA A 311 4.25 10.26 -8.52
C ALA A 311 3.11 11.27 -8.62
N TRP A 312 2.25 11.10 -9.62
CA TRP A 312 0.99 11.82 -9.69
C TRP A 312 -0.12 10.83 -9.43
N ASP A 313 -1.21 11.28 -8.82
CA ASP A 313 -2.37 10.45 -8.51
C ASP A 313 -3.05 9.94 -9.79
N GLU A 314 -3.37 10.80 -10.74
CA GLU A 314 -4.06 10.49 -11.99
C GLU A 314 -3.70 11.49 -13.10
N GLY A 315 -4.06 11.11 -14.33
CA GLY A 315 -3.97 11.95 -15.51
C GLY A 315 -5.06 13.02 -15.55
N ASN A 316 -5.12 13.80 -16.63
CA ASN A 316 -6.16 14.80 -16.78
C ASN A 316 -7.55 14.16 -16.84
N LEU A 317 -8.39 14.49 -15.86
CA LEU A 317 -9.78 14.05 -15.77
C LEU A 317 -10.51 14.17 -17.12
N ASN A 318 -11.30 13.15 -17.44
CA ASN A 318 -12.13 13.02 -18.65
C ASN A 318 -11.39 12.98 -19.99
N THR A 319 -10.09 13.31 -20.05
CA THR A 319 -9.33 13.41 -21.31
C THR A 319 -8.23 12.37 -21.43
N ASP A 320 -7.82 11.75 -20.33
CA ASP A 320 -6.83 10.69 -20.32
C ASP A 320 -7.26 9.53 -19.42
N ASN A 321 -7.89 8.53 -20.03
CA ASN A 321 -8.37 7.32 -19.34
C ASN A 321 -7.49 6.09 -19.67
N ARG A 322 -6.24 6.32 -20.10
CA ARG A 322 -5.34 5.26 -20.58
C ARG A 322 -4.94 4.31 -19.45
N CYS A 323 -4.98 3.01 -19.72
CA CYS A 323 -4.39 1.95 -18.88
C CYS A 323 -3.01 1.51 -19.38
N ASN A 324 -2.72 1.73 -20.67
CA ASN A 324 -1.44 1.43 -21.30
C ASN A 324 -1.37 2.15 -22.67
N GLY A 325 -0.37 1.84 -23.49
CA GLY A 325 -0.20 2.42 -24.84
C GLY A 325 -1.30 2.08 -25.85
N TRP A 326 -2.19 1.12 -25.57
CA TRP A 326 -3.18 0.58 -26.50
C TRP A 326 -4.60 0.55 -25.93
N THR A 327 -4.76 0.65 -24.61
CA THR A 327 -6.06 0.71 -23.92
C THR A 327 -6.29 2.13 -23.40
N SER A 328 -7.29 2.82 -23.95
CA SER A 328 -7.58 4.24 -23.69
C SER A 328 -8.81 4.48 -22.81
N ASN A 329 -9.31 3.46 -22.10
CA ASN A 329 -10.45 3.54 -21.20
C ASN A 329 -10.28 2.66 -19.95
N GLY A 330 -10.94 3.04 -18.86
CA GLY A 330 -11.06 2.22 -17.65
C GLY A 330 -9.99 2.46 -16.57
N CYS A 331 -9.05 3.37 -16.80
CA CYS A 331 -8.00 3.72 -15.84
C CYS A 331 -7.88 5.24 -15.67
N GLY A 332 -6.98 5.68 -14.77
CA GLY A 332 -6.74 7.08 -14.44
C GLY A 332 -5.84 7.84 -15.41
N GLY A 333 -5.33 7.21 -16.46
CA GLY A 333 -4.48 7.86 -17.45
C GLY A 333 -2.98 7.67 -17.21
N ARG A 334 -2.17 8.11 -18.18
CA ARG A 334 -0.72 8.01 -18.10
C ARG A 334 -0.17 9.18 -17.29
N VAL A 335 0.60 8.90 -16.25
CA VAL A 335 1.17 9.92 -15.36
C VAL A 335 2.69 9.91 -15.36
N ALA A 336 3.30 11.03 -14.97
CA ALA A 336 4.74 11.06 -14.75
C ALA A 336 5.08 10.36 -13.41
N THR A 337 6.16 9.61 -13.35
CA THR A 337 6.62 9.01 -12.08
C THR A 337 8.13 8.91 -12.06
N LEU A 338 8.74 9.48 -11.03
CA LEU A 338 10.18 9.48 -10.81
C LEU A 338 10.56 8.47 -9.73
N VAL A 339 11.69 7.81 -9.94
CA VAL A 339 12.35 6.97 -8.94
C VAL A 339 13.71 7.60 -8.66
N ILE A 340 13.95 8.00 -7.42
CA ILE A 340 15.09 8.84 -7.02
C ILE A 340 15.81 8.20 -5.84
N GLY A 341 17.14 8.09 -5.93
CA GLY A 341 17.96 7.55 -4.85
C GLY A 341 19.39 7.25 -5.29
N PRO A 342 20.31 6.98 -4.36
CA PRO A 342 21.70 6.68 -4.66
C PRO A 342 21.91 5.32 -5.35
N LYS A 343 20.96 4.40 -5.19
CA LYS A 343 20.98 3.07 -5.83
C LYS A 343 20.18 3.01 -7.14
N VAL A 344 19.59 4.13 -7.57
CA VAL A 344 18.80 4.20 -8.81
C VAL A 344 19.72 4.55 -9.98
N LYS A 345 19.54 3.86 -11.12
CA LYS A 345 20.25 4.16 -12.37
C LYS A 345 20.01 5.61 -12.80
N ARG A 346 21.09 6.33 -13.04
CA ARG A 346 21.07 7.76 -13.37
C ARG A 346 20.59 7.98 -14.80
N GLY A 347 19.66 8.94 -14.97
CA GLY A 347 19.05 9.26 -16.26
C GLY A 347 18.30 8.11 -16.93
N PHE A 348 17.95 7.06 -16.18
CA PHE A 348 17.31 5.87 -16.72
C PHE A 348 15.83 6.14 -17.04
N LYS A 349 15.39 5.67 -18.21
CA LYS A 349 14.01 5.80 -18.65
C LYS A 349 13.43 4.42 -18.88
N SER A 350 12.58 3.97 -17.96
CA SER A 350 11.90 2.69 -18.12
C SER A 350 10.77 2.79 -19.14
N GLN A 351 10.66 1.77 -19.99
CA GLN A 351 9.52 1.57 -20.90
C GLN A 351 8.58 0.45 -20.42
N VAL A 352 8.86 -0.15 -19.26
CA VAL A 352 7.99 -1.16 -18.67
C VAL A 352 6.67 -0.51 -18.26
N VAL A 353 5.56 -1.19 -18.56
CA VAL A 353 4.23 -0.74 -18.17
C VAL A 353 4.05 -0.95 -16.66
N TYR A 354 3.78 0.14 -15.95
CA TYR A 354 3.57 0.18 -14.51
C TYR A 354 2.25 0.84 -14.16
N HIS A 355 1.71 0.44 -13.02
CA HIS A 355 0.58 1.05 -12.32
C HIS A 355 0.94 1.30 -10.84
N HIS A 356 0.04 1.90 -10.05
CA HIS A 356 0.32 2.23 -8.65
C HIS A 356 0.68 1.03 -7.79
N GLU A 357 0.12 -0.14 -8.06
CA GLU A 357 0.47 -1.37 -7.35
C GLU A 357 1.90 -1.84 -7.63
N ASN A 358 2.49 -1.49 -8.78
CA ASN A 358 3.90 -1.80 -9.05
C ASN A 358 4.83 -0.93 -8.20
N LEU A 359 4.48 0.35 -8.00
CA LEU A 359 5.19 1.22 -7.10
C LEU A 359 5.05 0.72 -5.66
N LEU A 360 3.83 0.44 -5.20
CA LEU A 360 3.59 -0.08 -3.86
C LEU A 360 4.32 -1.42 -3.62
N ARG A 361 4.39 -2.28 -4.64
CA ARG A 361 5.23 -3.48 -4.58
C ARG A 361 6.70 -3.15 -4.37
N THR A 362 7.21 -2.15 -5.10
CA THR A 362 8.60 -1.69 -4.94
C THR A 362 8.86 -1.15 -3.53
N VAL A 363 7.90 -0.44 -2.95
CA VAL A 363 7.94 0.02 -1.55
C VAL A 363 8.04 -1.17 -0.58
N CYS A 364 7.18 -2.18 -0.73
CA CYS A 364 7.25 -3.37 0.14
C CYS A 364 8.58 -4.11 -0.01
N ASP A 365 9.09 -4.28 -1.24
CA ASP A 365 10.32 -5.01 -1.51
C ASP A 365 11.53 -4.24 -0.94
N ALA A 366 11.52 -2.91 -1.00
CA ALA A 366 12.53 -2.05 -0.39
C ALA A 366 12.50 -2.13 1.15
N LEU A 367 11.31 -2.09 1.76
CA LEU A 367 11.12 -2.12 3.22
C LEU A 367 11.16 -3.54 3.82
N GLY A 368 10.90 -4.57 3.03
CA GLY A 368 11.12 -6.00 3.36
C GLY A 368 9.95 -6.67 3.97
N PHE A 369 8.77 -6.28 3.50
CA PHE A 369 7.57 -6.96 3.88
C PHE A 369 7.58 -8.35 3.26
N ALA A 370 7.09 -9.33 4.02
CA ALA A 370 6.92 -10.69 3.53
C ALA A 370 5.76 -10.78 2.50
N ALA A 371 4.83 -9.82 2.55
CA ALA A 371 3.70 -9.67 1.65
C ALA A 371 3.40 -8.17 1.41
N CYS A 372 2.66 -7.86 0.36
CA CYS A 372 2.15 -6.52 0.09
C CYS A 372 0.63 -6.48 0.18
N PRO A 373 0.03 -5.31 0.42
CA PRO A 373 -1.41 -5.15 0.36
C PRO A 373 -1.94 -5.18 -1.08
N GLY A 374 -3.17 -5.67 -1.23
CA GLY A 374 -3.93 -5.63 -2.48
C GLY A 374 -3.22 -6.24 -3.69
N ALA A 375 -3.41 -5.63 -4.85
CA ALA A 375 -2.79 -6.04 -6.11
C ALA A 375 -1.25 -6.01 -6.07
N ALA A 376 -0.65 -5.22 -5.17
CA ALA A 376 0.80 -5.15 -5.04
C ALA A 376 1.41 -6.50 -4.60
N ALA A 377 0.64 -7.38 -3.94
CA ALA A 377 1.07 -8.74 -3.61
C ALA A 377 1.54 -9.53 -4.84
N ASN A 378 0.91 -9.32 -6.00
CA ASN A 378 1.18 -10.05 -7.23
C ASN A 378 1.81 -9.18 -8.32
N ALA A 379 1.90 -7.87 -8.13
CA ALA A 379 2.53 -6.97 -9.06
C ALA A 379 4.04 -7.26 -9.17
N LYS A 380 4.63 -6.93 -10.33
CA LYS A 380 6.09 -6.92 -10.49
C LYS A 380 6.64 -5.62 -9.91
N PRO A 381 7.73 -5.62 -9.12
CA PRO A 381 8.37 -4.39 -8.70
C PRO A 381 9.00 -3.64 -9.89
N MET A 382 9.23 -2.35 -9.71
CA MET A 382 9.98 -1.45 -10.60
C MET A 382 11.49 -1.72 -10.50
N SER A 383 11.87 -2.99 -10.64
CA SER A 383 13.22 -3.53 -10.42
C SER A 383 14.25 -3.09 -11.47
N ASP A 384 13.79 -2.71 -12.66
CA ASP A 384 14.65 -2.25 -13.76
C ASP A 384 15.32 -0.89 -13.49
N PHE A 385 14.83 -0.13 -12.51
CA PHE A 385 15.43 1.13 -12.06
C PHE A 385 16.75 0.99 -11.31
N PHE A 386 17.10 -0.23 -10.87
CA PHE A 386 18.27 -0.48 -10.01
C PHE A 386 19.37 -1.24 -10.74
#